data_AF-A0A133UVF0-F1
#
_entry.id   AF-A0A133UVF0-F1
#
_cell.length_a   1.000
_cell.length_b   1.000
_cell.length_c   1.000
_cell.angle_alpha   90.00
_cell.angle_beta   90.00
_cell.angle_gamma   90.00
#
_symmetry.space_group_name_H-M   'P 1'
#
loop_
_entity.id
_entity.type
_entity.pdbx_description
1 polymer ?
#
loop_
_entity_poly.entity_id
_entity_poly.type
_entity_poly.pdbx_seq_one_letter_code
_entity_poly.pdbx_strand_id
1 'polypeptide(L)'
;MSGDSTGNKNVRDEGRWHPIAEKFSRRERIKLLDLLLEDIYQSSIAEACGVCSQAVSNWVCKENYCPSNESAVYLLKLGHKLNPEGTAEIIRKGIERYLDELEEIGIEVRKDLKD
;
A
#
# COMPACT_ATOMS: atom_id res chain seq x y z
N MET A 1 25.42 -6.23 -45.20
CA MET A 1 25.41 -6.96 -43.92
C MET A 1 24.65 -6.10 -42.93
N SER A 2 23.33 -6.28 -42.88
CA SER A 2 22.44 -5.52 -42.00
C SER A 2 22.25 -6.35 -40.74
N GLY A 3 22.91 -5.94 -39.65
CA GLY A 3 22.81 -6.56 -38.34
C GLY A 3 21.52 -6.10 -37.67
N ASP A 4 20.52 -6.96 -37.71
CA ASP A 4 19.23 -6.78 -37.06
C ASP A 4 19.43 -6.95 -35.53
N SER A 5 19.58 -5.83 -34.83
CA SER A 5 19.71 -5.81 -33.38
C SER A 5 18.31 -5.88 -32.78
N THR A 6 17.98 -7.07 -32.31
CA THR A 6 16.80 -7.39 -31.51
C THR A 6 16.68 -6.41 -30.35
N GLY A 7 15.82 -5.42 -30.53
CA GLY A 7 15.39 -4.49 -29.49
C GLY A 7 14.71 -5.28 -28.38
N ASN A 8 15.48 -5.50 -27.31
CA ASN A 8 15.04 -6.08 -26.05
C ASN A 8 13.75 -5.37 -25.60
N LYS A 9 12.64 -6.10 -25.65
CA LYS A 9 11.35 -5.66 -25.13
C LYS A 9 11.45 -5.60 -23.60
N ASN A 10 12.04 -4.55 -23.07
CA ASN A 10 11.79 -4.09 -21.72
C ASN A 10 10.34 -3.57 -21.70
N VAL A 11 9.39 -4.50 -21.66
CA VAL A 11 8.04 -4.22 -21.21
C VAL A 11 8.20 -3.88 -19.73
N ARG A 12 8.34 -2.57 -19.48
CA ARG A 12 8.13 -1.98 -18.18
C ARG A 12 6.73 -2.40 -17.75
N ASP A 13 6.66 -3.39 -16.86
CA ASP A 13 5.46 -3.69 -16.07
C ASP A 13 5.16 -2.55 -15.06
N GLU A 14 5.43 -1.29 -15.45
CA GLU A 14 5.13 -0.05 -14.72
C GLU A 14 3.62 0.26 -14.72
N GLY A 15 2.78 -0.64 -15.24
CA GLY A 15 1.36 -0.39 -15.53
C GLY A 15 0.34 -1.10 -14.63
N ARG A 16 0.72 -2.04 -13.75
CA ARG A 16 -0.25 -2.61 -12.78
C ARG A 16 -0.26 -1.78 -11.50
N TRP A 17 -0.63 -0.52 -11.64
CA TRP A 17 -1.04 0.30 -10.50
C TRP A 17 -2.24 -0.38 -9.84
N HIS A 18 -2.08 -0.82 -8.60
CA HIS A 18 -3.14 -1.47 -7.85
C HIS A 18 -4.12 -0.40 -7.35
N PRO A 19 -5.36 -0.31 -7.87
CA PRO A 19 -6.33 0.72 -7.45
C PRO A 19 -6.61 0.65 -5.95
N ILE A 20 -6.40 -0.53 -5.35
CA ILE A 20 -6.55 -0.77 -3.92
C ILE A 20 -5.59 0.10 -3.10
N ALA A 21 -4.32 0.25 -3.51
CA ALA A 21 -3.36 1.06 -2.75
C ALA A 21 -3.65 2.57 -2.83
N GLU A 22 -4.26 3.03 -3.92
CA GLU A 22 -4.72 4.42 -4.06
C GLU A 22 -5.88 4.74 -3.12
N LYS A 23 -6.73 3.74 -2.84
CA LYS A 23 -7.87 3.86 -1.91
C LYS A 23 -7.46 3.84 -0.44
N PHE A 24 -6.20 3.53 -0.13
CA PHE A 24 -5.76 3.50 1.26
C PHE A 24 -5.67 4.91 1.83
N SER A 25 -6.41 5.11 2.91
CA SER A 25 -6.30 6.29 3.74
C SER A 25 -4.89 6.39 4.32
N ARG A 26 -4.49 7.61 4.68
CA ARG A 26 -3.24 7.86 5.41
C ARG A 26 -3.11 6.94 6.63
N ARG A 27 -4.22 6.69 7.32
CA ARG A 27 -4.27 5.86 8.52
C ARG A 27 -3.95 4.40 8.22
N GLU A 28 -4.47 3.81 7.14
CA GLU A 28 -4.13 2.43 6.78
C GLU A 28 -2.65 2.30 6.40
N ARG A 29 -2.09 3.28 5.71
CA ARG A 29 -0.67 3.27 5.32
C ARG A 29 0.25 3.28 6.53
N ILE A 30 -0.07 4.09 7.55
CA ILE A 30 0.68 4.12 8.80
C ILE A 30 0.53 2.81 9.56
N LYS A 31 -0.68 2.27 9.70
CA LYS A 31 -0.88 0.96 10.34
C LYS A 31 -0.11 -0.18 9.66
N LEU A 32 -0.04 -0.15 8.33
CA LEU A 32 0.70 -1.13 7.55
C LEU A 32 2.21 -0.99 7.75
N LEU A 33 2.69 0.25 7.84
CA LEU A 33 4.07 0.54 8.20
C LEU A 33 4.39 0.02 9.61
N ASP A 34 3.54 0.30 10.59
CA ASP A 34 3.70 -0.15 11.98
C ASP A 34 3.76 -1.69 12.06
N LEU A 35 2.83 -2.37 11.39
CA LEU A 35 2.81 -3.83 11.31
C LEU A 35 4.13 -4.39 10.76
N LEU A 36 4.68 -3.78 9.70
CA LEU A 36 5.93 -4.22 9.11
C LEU A 36 7.14 -3.96 10.02
N LEU A 37 7.10 -2.89 10.81
CA LEU A 37 8.19 -2.56 11.74
C LEU A 37 8.26 -3.52 12.95
N GLU A 38 7.22 -4.32 13.19
CA GLU A 38 7.25 -5.41 14.17
C GLU A 38 8.14 -6.57 13.69
N ASP A 39 8.21 -6.80 12.37
CA ASP A 39 8.88 -7.97 11.78
C ASP A 39 10.22 -7.65 11.12
N ILE A 40 10.40 -6.43 10.59
CA ILE A 40 11.58 -6.07 9.78
C ILE A 40 12.09 -4.65 10.04
N TYR A 41 13.36 -4.44 9.70
CA TYR A 41 14.04 -3.16 9.87
C TYR A 41 13.56 -2.10 8.86
N GLN A 42 13.63 -0.83 9.28
CA GLN A 42 13.35 0.34 8.42
C GLN A 42 14.15 0.34 7.12
N SER A 43 15.39 -0.16 7.13
CA SER A 43 16.24 -0.26 5.95
C SER A 43 15.67 -1.22 4.90
N SER A 44 15.11 -2.35 5.32
CA SER A 44 14.48 -3.32 4.42
C SER A 44 13.18 -2.77 3.82
N ILE A 45 12.43 -2.00 4.61
CA ILE A 45 11.23 -1.29 4.13
C ILE A 45 11.63 -0.21 3.10
N ALA A 46 12.70 0.55 3.39
CA ALA A 46 13.21 1.58 2.50
C ALA A 46 13.66 1.01 1.15
N GLU A 47 14.41 -0.09 1.17
CA GLU A 47 14.83 -0.83 -0.02
C GLU A 47 13.63 -1.32 -0.83
N ALA A 48 12.66 -1.98 -0.19
CA ALA A 48 11.46 -2.49 -0.85
C ALA A 48 10.63 -1.37 -1.50
N CYS A 49 10.60 -0.19 -0.88
CA CYS A 49 9.86 0.97 -1.39
C CYS A 49 10.67 1.85 -2.35
N GLY A 50 11.95 1.56 -2.59
CA GLY A 50 12.83 2.40 -3.43
C GLY A 50 13.07 3.81 -2.87
N VAL A 51 13.07 3.98 -1.55
CA VAL A 51 13.27 5.27 -0.86
C VAL A 51 14.50 5.23 0.05
N CYS A 52 14.93 6.40 0.54
CA CYS A 52 15.97 6.44 1.57
C CYS A 52 15.42 6.08 2.96
N SER A 53 16.26 5.52 3.84
CA SER A 53 15.86 5.19 5.23
C SER A 53 15.34 6.41 6.00
N GLN A 54 15.82 7.61 5.66
CA GLN A 54 15.32 8.86 6.25
C GLN A 54 13.84 9.13 5.90
N ALA A 55 13.37 8.71 4.72
CA ALA A 55 11.96 8.82 4.36
C ALA A 55 11.10 7.92 5.26
N VAL A 56 11.54 6.68 5.51
CA VAL A 56 10.86 5.76 6.43
C VAL A 56 10.86 6.31 7.85
N SER A 57 11.99 6.81 8.34
CA SER A 57 12.09 7.48 9.64
C SER A 57 11.14 8.68 9.74
N ASN A 58 11.00 9.49 8.68
CA ASN A 58 10.04 10.59 8.65
C ASN A 58 8.59 10.08 8.72
N TRP A 59 8.23 9.00 8.01
CA TRP A 59 6.88 8.43 8.09
C TRP A 59 6.51 7.97 9.51
N VAL A 60 7.48 7.45 10.25
CA VAL A 60 7.30 7.01 11.65
C VAL A 60 7.21 8.21 12.60
N CYS A 61 8.12 9.18 12.47
CA CYS A 61 8.33 10.21 13.49
C CYS A 61 7.58 11.52 13.25
N LYS A 62 7.08 11.79 12.03
CA LYS A 62 6.52 13.11 11.67
C LYS A 62 5.06 13.03 11.27
N GLU A 63 4.24 13.82 11.94
CA GLU A 63 2.78 13.85 11.78
C GLU A 63 2.31 14.27 10.38
N ASN A 64 3.13 14.90 9.55
CA ASN A 64 2.73 15.29 8.18
C ASN A 64 3.35 14.43 7.09
N TYR A 65 4.05 13.37 7.48
CA TYR A 65 4.69 12.45 6.55
C TYR A 65 3.91 11.13 6.54
N CYS A 66 3.77 10.56 5.35
CA CYS A 66 3.20 9.23 5.18
C CYS A 66 3.71 8.60 3.87
N PRO A 67 3.61 7.27 3.74
CA PRO A 67 3.92 6.58 2.50
C PRO A 67 3.07 7.12 1.34
N SER A 68 3.70 7.34 0.18
CA SER A 68 2.99 7.68 -1.06
C SER A 68 2.11 6.49 -1.52
N ASN A 69 1.27 6.69 -2.53
CA ASN A 69 0.48 5.59 -3.12
C ASN A 69 1.41 4.48 -3.64
N GLU A 70 2.51 4.87 -4.28
CA GLU A 70 3.51 3.95 -4.80
C GLU A 70 4.18 3.16 -3.65
N SER A 71 4.64 3.84 -2.60
CA SER A 71 5.21 3.14 -1.44
C SER A 71 4.18 2.23 -0.77
N ALA A 72 2.90 2.63 -0.68
CA ALA A 72 1.84 1.80 -0.11
C ALA A 72 1.63 0.48 -0.87
N VAL A 73 1.83 0.45 -2.20
CA VAL A 73 1.81 -0.80 -2.97
C VAL A 73 2.89 -1.76 -2.49
N TYR A 74 4.11 -1.26 -2.28
CA TYR A 74 5.23 -2.10 -1.83
C TYR A 74 5.05 -2.55 -0.39
N LEU A 75 4.56 -1.67 0.50
CA LEU A 75 4.19 -2.04 1.86
C LEU A 75 3.12 -3.15 1.85
N LEU A 76 2.13 -3.09 0.95
CA LEU A 76 1.10 -4.12 0.84
C LEU A 76 1.66 -5.47 0.38
N LYS A 77 2.53 -5.45 -0.63
CA LYS A 77 3.21 -6.67 -1.10
C LYS A 77 4.04 -7.30 0.02
N LEU A 78 4.76 -6.47 0.77
CA LEU A 78 5.60 -6.90 1.87
C LEU A 78 4.77 -7.43 3.05
N GLY A 79 3.71 -6.71 3.42
CA GLY A 79 2.79 -7.09 4.48
C GLY A 79 2.09 -8.41 4.16
N HIS A 80 1.57 -8.56 2.94
CA HIS A 80 0.95 -9.83 2.53
C HIS A 80 1.92 -11.01 2.59
N LYS A 81 3.20 -10.79 2.29
CA LYS A 81 4.24 -11.83 2.32
C LYS A 81 4.65 -12.21 3.75
N LEU A 82 4.79 -11.22 4.64
CA LEU A 82 5.32 -11.43 6.00
C LEU A 82 4.22 -11.71 7.01
N ASN A 83 3.12 -10.96 6.94
CA ASN A 83 2.00 -11.04 7.87
C ASN A 83 0.66 -10.88 7.10
N PRO A 84 0.22 -11.93 6.37
CA PRO A 84 -0.98 -11.88 5.54
C PRO A 84 -2.24 -11.60 6.35
N GLU A 85 -2.37 -12.17 7.54
CA GLU A 85 -3.54 -12.01 8.41
C GLU A 85 -3.65 -10.58 8.94
N GLY A 86 -2.56 -10.03 9.50
CA GLY A 86 -2.53 -8.65 9.99
C GLY A 86 -2.76 -7.64 8.86
N THR A 87 -2.20 -7.90 7.69
CA THR A 87 -2.43 -7.07 6.49
C THR A 87 -3.89 -7.10 6.06
N ALA A 88 -4.51 -8.29 5.98
CA ALA A 88 -5.92 -8.43 5.63
C ALA A 88 -6.84 -7.76 6.66
N GLU A 89 -6.50 -7.83 7.94
CA GLU A 89 -7.23 -7.17 9.03
C GLU A 89 -7.21 -5.64 8.89
N ILE A 90 -6.06 -5.05 8.57
CA ILE A 90 -5.94 -3.59 8.34
C ILE A 90 -6.84 -3.17 7.19
N ILE A 91 -6.84 -3.92 6.09
CA ILE A 91 -7.66 -3.65 4.90
C ILE A 91 -9.14 -3.73 5.25
N ARG A 92 -9.57 -4.81 5.91
CA ARG A 92 -10.97 -5.02 6.27
C ARG A 92 -11.49 -3.88 7.13
N LYS A 93 -10.74 -3.50 8.18
CA LYS A 93 -11.08 -2.36 9.05
C LYS A 93 -11.07 -1.01 8.34
N GLY A 94 -10.27 -0.86 7.27
CA GLY A 94 -10.30 0.32 6.41
C GLY A 94 -11.59 0.40 5.61
N ILE A 95 -11.97 -0.71 4.98
CA ILE A 95 -13.22 -0.84 4.23
C ILE A 95 -14.43 -0.63 5.14
N GLU A 96 -14.49 -1.32 6.29
CA GLU A 96 -15.58 -1.17 7.27
C GLU A 96 -15.78 0.28 7.68
N ARG A 97 -14.69 1.00 8.00
CA ARG A 97 -14.80 2.42 8.35
C ARG A 97 -15.31 3.25 7.18
N TYR A 98 -14.78 3.03 5.98
CA TYR A 98 -15.25 3.77 4.82
C TYR A 98 -16.74 3.56 4.57
N LEU A 99 -17.25 2.33 4.78
CA LEU A 99 -18.68 2.05 4.71
C LEU A 99 -19.46 2.78 5.81
N ASP A 100 -18.95 2.82 7.04
CA ASP A 100 -19.57 3.56 8.15
C ASP A 100 -19.64 5.07 7.84
N GLU A 101 -18.56 5.65 7.30
CA GLU A 101 -18.51 7.07 6.88
C GLU A 101 -19.52 7.39 5.76
N LEU A 102 -19.75 6.44 4.84
CA LEU A 102 -20.78 6.58 3.80
C LEU A 102 -22.19 6.54 4.40
N GLU A 103 -22.44 5.65 5.36
CA GLU A 103 -23.73 5.56 6.05
C GLU A 103 -24.02 6.83 6.88
N GLU A 104 -23.00 7.41 7.53
CA GLU A 104 -23.12 8.67 8.27
C GLU A 104 -23.58 9.85 7.40
N ILE A 105 -23.22 9.86 6.11
CA ILE A 105 -23.67 10.88 5.15
C ILE A 105 -24.96 10.49 4.40
N GLY A 106 -25.61 9.39 4.80
CA GLY A 106 -26.90 8.95 4.28
C GLY A 106 -26.83 8.05 3.04
N ILE A 107 -25.66 7.49 2.71
CA ILE A 107 -25.50 6.53 1.62
C ILE A 107 -25.60 5.10 2.20
N GLU A 108 -26.73 4.42 1.98
CA GLU A 108 -26.99 3.08 2.53
C GLU A 108 -26.31 1.97 1.70
N VAL A 109 -25.04 1.67 1.97
CA VAL A 109 -24.28 0.70 1.15
C VAL A 109 -24.55 -0.77 1.52
N ARG A 110 -24.80 -1.07 2.80
CA ARG A 110 -24.91 -2.47 3.28
C ARG A 110 -26.20 -3.18 2.88
N LYS A 111 -27.23 -2.46 2.43
CA LYS A 111 -28.47 -3.07 1.90
C LYS A 111 -28.24 -3.65 0.51
N ASP A 112 -27.37 -3.03 -0.28
CA ASP A 112 -27.09 -3.40 -1.68
C ASP A 112 -25.99 -4.47 -1.82
N LEU A 113 -25.28 -4.80 -0.73
CA LEU A 113 -24.22 -5.81 -0.69
C LEU A 113 -24.70 -7.19 -0.19
N LYS A 114 -25.98 -7.34 0.16
CA LYS A 114 -26.58 -8.62 0.60
C LYS A 114 -27.16 -9.36 -0.61
N ASP A 115 -26.29 -9.97 -1.40
CA ASP A 115 -26.63 -11.07 -2.32
C ASP A 115 -25.86 -12.34 -1.91
#